data_AF-A0A484AQK8-F1
#
_entry.id   AF-A0A484AQK8-F1
#
_cell.length_a   1.000
_cell.length_b   1.000
_cell.length_c   1.000
_cell.angle_alpha   90.00
_cell.angle_beta   90.00
_cell.angle_gamma   90.00
#
_symmetry.space_group_name_H-M   'P 1'
#
loop_
_entity.id
_entity.type
_entity.pdbx_description
1 polymer ?
#
loop_
_entity_poly.entity_id
_entity_poly.type
_entity_poly.pdbx_seq_one_letter_code
_entity_poly.pdbx_strand_id
1 'polypeptide(L)'
;DLQARFVFSYFYGKNQLPSAKEMTEETVNKVKSLLAQGYKKRQAHMLGNNQMQYFTELANTAQIENIKPVMAKLHSESSNLFNENLLHFREDIFKIIDSETFVKVN
;
A
#
# COMPACT_ATOMS: atom_id res chain seq x y z
N ASP A 1 -9.94 -1.09 -1.55
CA ASP A 1 -10.29 -2.31 -0.81
C ASP A 1 -9.81 -2.24 0.64
N LEU A 2 -8.51 -2.42 0.92
CA LEU A 2 -8.00 -2.63 2.28
C LEU A 2 -8.37 -1.52 3.29
N GLN A 3 -8.28 -0.24 2.90
CA GLN A 3 -8.71 0.88 3.74
C GLN A 3 -10.21 0.82 4.10
N ALA A 4 -11.07 0.32 3.21
CA ALA A 4 -12.49 0.16 3.49
C ALA A 4 -12.74 -0.97 4.50
N ARG A 5 -12.05 -2.11 4.33
CA ARG A 5 -12.09 -3.23 5.29
C ARG A 5 -11.52 -2.83 6.65
N PHE A 6 -10.46 -2.02 6.67
CA PHE A 6 -9.93 -1.41 7.89
C PHE A 6 -11.01 -0.62 8.61
N VAL A 7 -11.65 0.36 7.97
CA VAL A 7 -12.72 1.17 8.59
C VAL A 7 -13.88 0.30 9.06
N PHE A 8 -14.30 -0.66 8.23
CA PHE A 8 -15.40 -1.57 8.58
C PHE A 8 -15.11 -2.37 9.85
N SER A 9 -13.85 -2.78 10.06
CA SER A 9 -13.42 -3.51 11.27
C SER A 9 -13.59 -2.71 12.56
N TYR A 10 -13.55 -1.37 12.51
CA TYR A 10 -13.75 -0.50 13.67
C TYR A 10 -15.21 -0.12 13.87
N PHE A 11 -16.00 -0.02 12.79
CA PHE A 11 -17.41 0.32 12.90
C PHE A 11 -18.29 -0.87 13.30
N TYR A 12 -17.94 -2.06 12.81
CA TYR A 12 -18.75 -3.28 12.98
C TYR A 12 -17.98 -4.45 13.58
N GLY A 13 -16.66 -4.33 13.76
CA GLY A 13 -15.85 -5.37 14.39
C GLY A 13 -15.62 -5.11 15.88
N LYS A 14 -14.59 -5.76 16.42
CA LYS A 14 -14.18 -5.62 17.84
C LYS A 14 -12.99 -4.68 18.03
N ASN A 15 -12.53 -4.05 16.96
CA ASN A 15 -11.34 -3.19 17.01
C ASN A 15 -11.68 -1.88 17.72
N GLN A 16 -10.78 -1.45 18.59
CA GLN A 16 -10.89 -0.17 19.30
C GLN A 16 -9.80 0.77 18.81
N LEU A 17 -10.19 1.99 18.48
CA LEU A 17 -9.21 3.02 18.14
C LEU A 17 -8.40 3.38 19.40
N PRO A 18 -7.10 3.68 19.25
CA PRO A 18 -6.34 4.33 20.29
C PRO A 18 -6.97 5.67 20.68
N SER A 19 -6.48 6.27 21.76
CA SER A 19 -6.92 7.61 22.13
C SER A 19 -6.59 8.62 21.03
N ALA A 20 -7.37 9.71 20.98
CA ALA A 20 -7.13 10.79 20.02
C ALA A 20 -5.70 11.38 20.13
N LYS A 21 -5.15 11.40 21.35
CA LYS A 21 -3.77 11.85 21.60
C LYS A 21 -2.76 10.93 20.93
N GLU A 22 -2.86 9.62 21.13
CA GLU A 22 -1.95 8.64 20.54
C GLU A 22 -2.00 8.69 19.01
N MET A 23 -3.19 8.71 18.40
CA MET A 23 -3.33 8.80 16.94
C MET A 23 -2.74 10.09 16.37
N THR A 24 -2.87 11.21 17.10
CA THR A 24 -2.30 12.50 16.69
C THR A 24 -0.78 12.49 16.79
N GLU A 25 -0.24 11.95 17.89
CA GLU A 25 1.21 11.82 18.10
C GLU A 25 1.86 10.94 17.03
N GLU A 26 1.25 9.79 16.70
CA GLU A 26 1.71 8.92 15.63
C GLU A 26 1.72 9.64 14.28
N THR A 27 0.65 10.37 13.95
CA THR A 27 0.56 11.16 12.71
C THR A 27 1.67 12.20 12.62
N VAL A 28 1.92 12.94 13.71
CA VAL A 28 3.00 13.94 13.77
C VAL A 28 4.36 13.28 13.58
N ASN A 29 4.61 12.13 14.21
CA ASN A 29 5.86 11.40 14.08
C ASN A 29 6.07 10.88 12.64
N LYS A 30 5.00 10.37 11.99
CA LYS A 30 5.05 9.96 10.59
C LYS A 30 5.42 11.12 9.67
N VAL A 31 4.79 12.28 9.84
CA VAL A 31 5.10 13.48 9.04
C VAL A 31 6.53 13.94 9.28
N LYS A 32 7.00 13.96 10.54
CA LYS A 32 8.41 14.30 10.86
C LYS A 32 9.39 13.34 10.18
N SER A 33 9.12 12.03 10.20
CA SER A 33 9.94 11.03 9.54
C SER A 33 10.00 11.25 8.02
N LEU A 34 8.86 11.54 7.39
CA LEU A 34 8.81 11.84 5.96
C LEU A 34 9.60 13.12 5.59
N LEU A 35 9.48 14.17 6.40
CA LEU A 35 10.26 15.40 6.21
C LEU A 35 11.77 15.13 6.35
N ALA A 36 12.18 14.32 7.33
CA ALA A 36 13.58 13.93 7.54
C ALA A 36 14.13 13.09 6.36
N GLN A 37 13.26 12.35 5.66
CA GLN A 37 13.59 11.62 4.43
C GLN A 37 13.57 12.52 3.17
N GLY A 38 13.31 13.83 3.31
CA GLY A 38 13.32 14.78 2.19
C GLY A 38 11.98 14.93 1.45
N TYR A 39 10.92 14.26 1.90
CA TYR A 39 9.59 14.45 1.31
C TYR A 39 9.02 15.83 1.70
N LYS A 40 8.28 16.44 0.78
CA LYS A 40 7.51 17.66 1.07
C LYS A 40 6.20 17.30 1.77
N LYS A 41 5.65 18.22 2.57
CA LYS A 41 4.35 18.04 3.24
C LYS A 41 3.23 17.60 2.27
N ARG A 42 3.20 18.16 1.06
CA ARG A 42 2.22 17.79 0.02
C ARG A 42 2.34 16.33 -0.46
N GLN A 43 3.47 15.68 -0.21
CA GLN A 43 3.73 14.29 -0.59
C GLN A 43 3.45 13.31 0.56
N ALA A 44 2.97 13.78 1.73
CA ALA A 44 2.80 12.93 2.90
C ALA A 44 1.78 11.79 2.72
N HIS A 45 0.88 11.91 1.75
CA HIS A 45 -0.09 10.88 1.38
C HIS A 45 0.42 9.91 0.29
N MET A 46 1.57 10.19 -0.31
CA MET A 46 2.12 9.35 -1.37
C MET A 46 2.74 8.10 -0.75
N LEU A 47 2.27 6.93 -1.17
CA LEU A 47 2.80 5.65 -0.70
C LEU A 47 4.04 5.21 -1.47
N GLY A 48 4.03 5.35 -2.81
CA GLY A 48 5.15 4.95 -3.67
C GLY A 48 5.67 3.54 -3.32
N ASN A 49 6.99 3.43 -3.11
CA ASN A 49 7.64 2.17 -2.73
C ASN A 49 7.20 1.60 -1.36
N ASN A 50 6.64 2.44 -0.49
CA ASN A 50 6.16 2.03 0.84
C ASN A 50 4.75 1.44 0.82
N GLN A 51 4.12 1.31 -0.36
CA GLN A 51 2.75 0.83 -0.49
C GLN A 51 2.54 -0.56 0.14
N MET A 52 3.48 -1.50 -0.05
CA MET A 52 3.39 -2.84 0.54
C MET A 52 3.46 -2.83 2.06
N GLN A 53 4.36 -2.01 2.61
CA GLN A 53 4.46 -1.85 4.06
C GLN A 53 3.17 -1.26 4.62
N TYR A 54 2.63 -0.22 3.97
CA TYR A 54 1.38 0.41 4.38
C TYR A 54 0.20 -0.58 4.41
N PHE A 55 0.08 -1.44 3.38
CA PHE A 55 -0.96 -2.47 3.37
C PHE A 55 -0.77 -3.49 4.49
N THR A 56 0.46 -3.91 4.74
CA THR A 56 0.79 -4.82 5.84
C THR A 56 0.45 -4.21 7.20
N GLU A 57 0.77 -2.93 7.41
CA GLU A 57 0.43 -2.19 8.63
C GLU A 57 -1.08 -2.11 8.84
N LEU A 58 -1.86 -1.78 7.80
CA LEU A 58 -3.33 -1.76 7.88
C LEU A 58 -3.90 -3.14 8.22
N ALA A 59 -3.44 -4.18 7.52
CA ALA A 59 -3.92 -5.54 7.70
C ALA A 59 -3.66 -6.05 9.12
N ASN A 60 -2.44 -5.84 9.62
CA ASN A 60 -2.04 -6.24 10.97
C ASN A 60 -2.80 -5.44 12.04
N THR A 61 -2.89 -4.13 11.88
CA THR A 61 -3.56 -3.25 12.86
C THR A 61 -5.04 -3.58 13.01
N ALA A 62 -5.73 -3.84 11.89
CA ALA A 62 -7.15 -4.20 11.91
C ALA A 62 -7.41 -5.71 12.04
N GLN A 63 -6.36 -6.55 12.10
CA GLN A 63 -6.47 -8.02 12.07
C GLN A 63 -7.34 -8.54 10.90
N ILE A 64 -7.13 -7.98 9.71
CA ILE A 64 -7.84 -8.36 8.48
C ILE A 64 -6.89 -9.02 7.47
N GLU A 65 -7.45 -9.78 6.53
CA GLU A 65 -6.65 -10.40 5.46
C GLU A 65 -5.96 -9.34 4.59
N ASN A 66 -4.64 -9.47 4.42
CA ASN A 66 -3.85 -8.57 3.60
C ASN A 66 -4.09 -8.78 2.09
N ILE A 67 -3.67 -7.82 1.26
CA ILE A 67 -3.65 -7.98 -0.19
C ILE A 67 -2.63 -9.06 -0.56
N LYS A 68 -3.00 -9.97 -1.47
CA LYS A 68 -2.09 -11.01 -1.98
C LYS A 68 -0.82 -10.36 -2.55
N PRO A 69 0.40 -10.78 -2.13
CA PRO A 69 1.64 -10.15 -2.54
C PRO A 69 1.83 -10.04 -4.06
N VAL A 70 1.36 -11.03 -4.83
CA VAL A 70 1.40 -11.00 -6.30
C VAL A 70 0.76 -9.74 -6.90
N MET A 71 -0.32 -9.22 -6.29
CA MET A 71 -1.02 -8.04 -6.81
C MET A 71 -0.16 -6.79 -6.71
N ALA A 72 0.54 -6.62 -5.59
CA ALA A 72 1.43 -5.49 -5.38
C ALA A 72 2.71 -5.59 -6.22
N LYS A 73 3.28 -6.80 -6.35
CA LYS A 73 4.43 -7.05 -7.22
C LYS A 73 4.09 -6.72 -8.67
N LEU A 74 2.93 -7.17 -9.16
CA LEU A 74 2.47 -6.89 -10.52
C LEU A 74 2.18 -5.40 -10.75
N HIS A 75 1.60 -4.71 -9.77
CA HIS A 75 1.41 -3.26 -9.83
C HIS A 75 2.75 -2.51 -9.94
N SER A 76 3.73 -2.88 -9.12
CA SER A 76 5.08 -2.29 -9.16
C SER A 76 5.76 -2.55 -10.50
N GLU A 77 5.68 -3.77 -11.03
CA GLU A 77 6.23 -4.11 -12.35
C GLU A 77 5.58 -3.29 -13.46
N SER A 78 4.25 -3.20 -13.48
CA SER A 78 3.52 -2.37 -14.45
C SER A 78 3.90 -0.89 -14.32
N SER A 79 4.14 -0.40 -13.11
CA SER A 79 4.60 0.98 -12.87
C SER A 79 6.02 1.21 -13.37
N ASN A 80 6.92 0.23 -13.25
CA ASN A 80 8.28 0.29 -13.78
C ASN A 80 8.24 0.33 -15.31
N LEU A 81 7.48 -0.57 -15.94
CA LEU A 81 7.32 -0.61 -17.39
C LEU A 81 6.72 0.68 -17.95
N PHE A 82 5.75 1.28 -17.25
CA PHE A 82 5.22 2.59 -17.61
C PHE A 82 6.30 3.67 -17.65
N ASN A 83 7.22 3.67 -16.68
CA ASN A 83 8.32 4.63 -16.62
C ASN A 83 9.39 4.35 -17.69
N GLU A 84 9.66 3.09 -18.01
CA GLU A 84 10.70 2.68 -18.96
C GLU A 84 10.25 2.75 -20.42
N ASN A 85 9.00 2.36 -20.71
CA ASN A 85 8.46 2.25 -22.06
C ASN A 85 7.01 2.76 -22.14
N LEU A 86 6.86 4.07 -21.97
CA LEU A 86 5.58 4.76 -21.95
C LEU A 86 4.66 4.45 -23.15
N LEU A 87 5.22 4.18 -24.33
CA LEU A 87 4.44 3.94 -25.55
C LEU A 87 3.87 2.51 -25.61
N HIS A 88 4.61 1.52 -25.12
CA HIS A 88 4.29 0.11 -25.33
C HIS A 88 4.08 -0.70 -24.05
N PHE A 89 4.18 -0.11 -22.85
CA PHE A 89 4.01 -0.83 -21.57
C PHE A 89 2.66 -1.57 -21.43
N ARG A 90 1.64 -1.20 -22.22
CA ARG A 90 0.33 -1.87 -22.25
C ARG A 90 0.27 -3.10 -23.13
N GLU A 91 1.30 -3.35 -23.93
CA GLU A 91 1.39 -4.54 -24.77
C GLU A 91 1.78 -5.77 -23.95
N ASP A 92 2.39 -5.58 -22.78
CA ASP A 92 2.81 -6.66 -21.89
C ASP A 92 1.61 -7.38 -21.25
N ILE A 93 1.58 -8.70 -21.40
CA ILE A 93 0.53 -9.55 -20.85
C ILE A 93 1.11 -10.39 -19.72
N PHE A 94 0.48 -10.32 -18.55
CA PHE A 94 0.89 -11.09 -17.38
C PHE A 94 -0.16 -12.12 -16.98
N LYS A 95 0.32 -13.29 -16.54
CA LYS A 95 -0.49 -14.36 -15.97
C LYS A 95 -0.08 -14.59 -14.52
N ILE A 96 -1.04 -14.48 -13.59
CA ILE A 96 -0.85 -14.85 -12.19
C ILE A 96 -0.80 -16.38 -12.08
N ILE A 97 0.22 -16.89 -11.39
CA ILE A 97 0.42 -18.33 -11.17
C ILE A 97 -0.10 -18.74 -9.79
N ASP A 98 0.21 -17.95 -8.76
CA ASP A 98 -0.20 -18.18 -7.38
C ASP A 98 -0.31 -16.85 -6.59
N SER A 99 -0.39 -16.91 -5.26
CA SER A 99 -0.50 -15.71 -4.40
C SER A 99 0.77 -14.85 -4.35
N GLU A 100 1.88 -15.36 -4.86
CA GLU A 100 3.21 -14.74 -4.80
C GLU A 100 3.80 -14.38 -6.16
N THR A 101 3.44 -15.14 -7.21
CA THR A 101 4.16 -15.12 -8.49
C THR A 101 3.26 -14.90 -9.70
N PHE A 102 3.83 -14.24 -10.70
CA PHE A 102 3.25 -14.03 -12.02
C PHE A 102 4.34 -14.20 -13.08
N VAL A 103 3.94 -14.42 -14.33
CA VAL A 103 4.85 -14.51 -15.48
C VAL A 103 4.33 -13.64 -16.62
N LYS A 104 5.24 -13.05 -17.39
CA LYS A 104 4.92 -12.43 -18.69
C LYS A 104 4.72 -13.54 -19.73
N VAL A 105 3.72 -13.40 -20.60
CA VAL A 105 3.32 -14.47 -21.53
C VAL A 105 3.37 -14.08 -23.01
N ASN A 106 4.04 -12.98 -23.33
CA ASN A 106 4.27 -12.50 -24.69
C ASN A 106 5.69 -11.97 -24.91
#